data_AF-A0A511TBD9-F1
#
_entry.id   AF-A0A511TBD9-F1
#
_cell.length_a   1.000
_cell.length_b   1.000
_cell.length_c   1.000
_cell.angle_alpha   90.00
_cell.angle_beta   90.00
_cell.angle_gamma   90.00
#
_symmetry.space_group_name_H-M   'P 1'
#
loop_
_entity.id
_entity.type
_entity.pdbx_description
1 polymer ?
#
loop_
_entity_poly.entity_id
_entity_poly.type
_entity_poly.pdbx_seq_one_letter_code
_entity_poly.pdbx_strand_id
1 'polypeptide(L)'
;MSATDEKPKKPRRPRREFTAEFKAGAVKLVQEGKSIPHVAKDLDLTESALRLWVEQVKTDRGEGKPGALTTDEREELSRLRKENRELRLEREILKNAAAFFAKEMK
;
A
#
# COMPACT_ATOMS: atom_id res chain seq x y z
N MET A 1 -38.20 16.69 18.53
CA MET A 1 -37.32 15.73 17.82
C MET A 1 -36.51 16.53 16.82
N SER A 2 -35.25 16.83 17.12
CA SER A 2 -34.40 17.68 16.28
C SER A 2 -33.78 16.86 15.15
N ALA A 3 -34.04 17.28 13.91
CA ALA A 3 -33.43 16.74 12.71
C ALA A 3 -31.92 17.02 12.75
N THR A 4 -31.10 15.96 12.70
CA THR A 4 -29.67 16.08 12.45
C THR A 4 -29.45 16.40 10.98
N ASP A 5 -28.98 17.62 10.71
CA ASP A 5 -28.48 18.10 9.41
C ASP A 5 -27.24 17.28 9.00
N GLU A 6 -27.46 16.13 8.36
CA GLU A 6 -26.38 15.31 7.82
C GLU A 6 -25.95 15.86 6.45
N LYS A 7 -25.02 16.81 6.45
CA LYS A 7 -24.45 17.36 5.21
C LYS A 7 -23.76 16.26 4.40
N PRO A 8 -24.05 16.12 3.09
CA PRO A 8 -23.49 15.05 2.27
C PRO A 8 -21.97 15.18 2.11
N LYS A 9 -21.25 14.07 2.36
CA LYS A 9 -19.80 13.98 2.26
C LYS A 9 -19.36 14.11 0.79
N LYS A 10 -18.57 15.13 0.45
CA LYS A 10 -18.09 15.35 -0.93
C LYS A 10 -17.41 14.09 -1.51
N PRO A 11 -17.59 13.79 -2.81
CA PRO A 11 -17.01 12.61 -3.43
C PRO A 11 -15.48 12.66 -3.39
N ARG A 12 -14.86 11.50 -3.13
CA ARG A 12 -13.39 11.38 -3.10
C ARG A 12 -12.85 11.58 -4.52
N ARG A 13 -11.81 12.41 -4.65
CA ARG A 13 -11.12 12.60 -5.94
C ARG A 13 -10.56 11.25 -6.42
N PRO A 14 -10.59 10.97 -7.74
CA PRO A 14 -9.98 9.78 -8.29
C PRO A 14 -8.49 9.75 -7.95
N ARG A 15 -7.97 8.55 -7.67
CA ARG A 15 -6.58 8.37 -7.25
C ARG A 15 -5.68 8.58 -8.48
N ARG A 16 -4.77 9.55 -8.40
CA ARG A 16 -3.74 9.75 -9.44
C ARG A 16 -2.70 8.65 -9.33
N GLU A 17 -2.31 8.10 -10.48
CA GLU A 17 -1.17 7.20 -10.60
C GLU A 17 0.03 8.00 -11.10
N PHE A 18 1.20 7.69 -10.56
CA PHE A 18 2.46 8.31 -10.92
C PHE A 18 3.46 7.21 -11.24
N THR A 19 4.20 7.39 -12.32
CA THR A 19 5.24 6.44 -12.72
C THR A 19 6.39 6.42 -11.71
N ALA A 20 7.19 5.36 -11.72
CA ALA A 20 8.34 5.23 -10.83
C ALA A 20 9.36 6.35 -11.09
N GLU A 21 9.59 6.69 -12.35
CA GLU A 21 10.52 7.72 -12.80
C GLU A 21 10.08 9.10 -12.30
N PHE A 22 8.77 9.41 -12.36
CA PHE A 22 8.24 10.66 -11.86
C PHE A 22 8.44 10.80 -10.35
N LYS A 23 8.13 9.74 -9.58
CA LYS A 23 8.34 9.73 -8.13
C LYS A 23 9.82 9.89 -7.78
N ALA A 24 10.70 9.18 -8.48
CA ALA A 24 12.14 9.26 -8.30
C ALA A 24 12.67 10.68 -8.59
N GLY A 25 12.22 11.30 -9.68
CA GLY A 25 12.55 12.69 -10.02
C GLY A 25 12.08 13.68 -8.95
N ALA A 26 10.85 13.55 -8.47
CA ALA A 26 10.32 14.42 -7.42
C ALA A 26 11.10 14.29 -6.10
N VAL A 27 11.47 13.07 -5.70
CA VAL A 27 12.29 12.84 -4.50
C VAL A 27 13.70 13.39 -4.70
N LYS A 28 14.30 13.23 -5.89
CA LYS A 28 15.63 13.75 -6.21
C LYS A 28 15.71 15.27 -6.02
N LEU A 29 14.71 16.01 -6.47
CA LEU A 29 14.62 17.46 -6.26
C LEU A 29 14.68 17.85 -4.77
N VAL A 30 14.04 17.07 -3.91
CA VAL A 30 14.08 17.30 -2.45
C VAL A 30 15.46 16.94 -1.88
N GLN A 31 16.09 15.87 -2.36
CA GLN A 31 17.45 15.48 -1.96
C GLN A 31 18.51 16.51 -2.39
N GLU A 32 18.29 17.23 -3.49
CA GLU A 32 19.11 18.35 -3.95
C GLU A 32 18.89 19.64 -3.15
N GLY A 33 18.05 19.62 -2.11
CA GLY A 33 17.87 20.72 -1.16
C GLY A 33 16.63 21.58 -1.38
N LYS A 34 15.77 21.26 -2.37
CA LYS A 34 14.49 21.97 -2.51
C LYS A 34 13.52 21.56 -1.40
N SER A 35 12.73 22.52 -0.91
CA SER A 35 11.75 22.24 0.13
C SER A 35 10.56 21.44 -0.41
N ILE A 36 10.01 20.54 0.42
CA ILE A 36 8.84 19.72 0.08
C ILE A 36 7.64 20.59 -0.37
N PRO A 37 7.27 21.70 0.31
CA PRO A 37 6.16 22.54 -0.13
C PRO A 37 6.37 23.14 -1.52
N HIS A 38 7.59 23.55 -1.83
CA HIS A 38 7.92 24.13 -3.13
C HIS A 38 7.82 23.08 -4.25
N VAL A 39 8.48 21.93 -4.09
CA VAL A 39 8.44 20.85 -5.09
C VAL A 39 7.03 20.31 -5.27
N ALA A 40 6.26 20.16 -4.17
CA ALA A 40 4.88 19.71 -4.26
C ALA A 40 4.01 20.69 -5.05
N LYS A 41 4.17 22.00 -4.84
CA LYS A 41 3.45 23.03 -5.59
C LYS A 41 3.81 23.00 -7.08
N ASP A 42 5.09 22.93 -7.40
CA ASP A 42 5.58 22.97 -8.79
C ASP A 42 5.11 21.75 -9.61
N LEU A 43 4.97 20.59 -8.94
CA LEU A 43 4.56 19.33 -9.57
C LEU A 43 3.06 19.01 -9.43
N ASP A 44 2.26 19.94 -8.89
CA ASP A 44 0.84 19.73 -8.56
C ASP A 44 0.61 18.44 -7.73
N LEU A 45 1.35 18.31 -6.64
CA LEU A 45 1.27 17.22 -5.68
C LEU A 45 0.77 17.71 -4.34
N THR A 46 0.18 16.80 -3.56
CA THR A 46 -0.02 17.06 -2.14
C THR A 46 1.32 16.88 -1.42
N GLU A 47 1.64 17.78 -0.49
CA GLU A 47 2.88 17.67 0.31
C GLU A 47 2.99 16.33 1.06
N SER A 48 1.84 15.80 1.49
CA SER A 48 1.75 14.48 2.14
C SER A 48 2.22 13.34 1.24
N ALA A 49 1.91 13.39 -0.07
CA ALA A 49 2.32 12.37 -1.02
C ALA A 49 3.84 12.43 -1.25
N LEU A 50 4.37 13.64 -1.47
CA LEU A 50 5.81 13.83 -1.66
C LEU A 50 6.59 13.43 -0.41
N ARG A 51 6.12 13.81 0.79
CA ARG A 51 6.74 13.40 2.06
C ARG A 51 6.76 11.89 2.20
N LEU A 52 5.66 11.20 1.86
CA LEU A 52 5.61 9.74 1.91
C LEU A 52 6.67 9.10 0.99
N TRP A 53 6.86 9.63 -0.22
CA TRP A 53 7.87 9.10 -1.14
C TRP A 53 9.30 9.32 -0.63
N VAL A 54 9.57 10.52 -0.08
CA VAL A 54 10.88 10.82 0.52
C VAL A 54 11.18 9.88 1.69
N GLU A 55 10.21 9.66 2.59
CA GLU A 55 10.38 8.76 3.73
C GLU A 55 10.50 7.29 3.32
N GLN A 56 9.81 6.86 2.26
CA GLN A 56 9.98 5.51 1.71
C GLN A 56 11.40 5.33 1.15
N VAL A 57 11.93 6.30 0.40
CA VAL A 57 13.31 6.21 -0.12
C VAL A 57 14.34 6.18 1.01
N LYS A 58 14.12 6.92 2.11
CA LYS A 58 14.97 6.79 3.32
C LYS A 58 14.88 5.40 3.93
N THR A 59 13.67 4.85 4.02
CA THR A 59 13.43 3.50 4.53
C THR A 59 14.15 2.46 3.68
N ASP A 60 14.07 2.57 2.36
CA ASP A 60 14.73 1.68 1.40
C ASP A 60 16.27 1.78 1.47
N ARG A 61 16.82 2.89 2.00
CA ARG A 61 18.25 3.06 2.29
C ARG A 61 18.66 2.62 3.70
N GLY A 62 17.74 2.12 4.51
CA GLY A 62 18.00 1.71 5.90
C GLY A 62 17.95 2.84 6.93
N GLU A 63 17.53 4.04 6.53
CA GLU A 63 17.36 5.21 7.42
C GLU A 63 15.90 5.38 7.90
N GLY A 64 15.10 4.32 7.73
CA GLY A 64 13.69 4.30 8.10
C GLY A 64 13.45 4.29 9.60
N LYS A 65 12.20 4.55 9.99
CA LYS A 65 11.76 4.36 11.38
C LYS A 65 11.79 2.87 11.75
N PRO A 66 11.99 2.51 13.03
CA PRO A 66 11.87 1.13 13.48
C PRO A 66 10.54 0.50 13.04
N GLY A 67 10.62 -0.68 12.42
CA GLY A 67 9.46 -1.41 11.90
C GLY A 67 8.90 -0.88 10.57
N ALA A 68 9.50 0.14 9.95
CA ALA A 68 9.18 0.51 8.59
C ALA A 68 9.76 -0.54 7.63
N LEU A 69 8.91 -1.06 6.74
CA LEU A 69 9.32 -2.02 5.71
C LEU A 69 9.85 -1.28 4.49
N THR A 70 10.92 -1.80 3.91
CA THR A 70 11.35 -1.39 2.57
C THR A 70 10.29 -1.74 1.53
N THR A 71 10.40 -1.15 0.35
CA THR A 71 9.51 -1.45 -0.78
C THR A 71 9.54 -2.95 -1.11
N ASP A 72 10.73 -3.54 -1.17
CA ASP A 72 10.94 -4.96 -1.48
C ASP A 72 10.35 -5.87 -0.39
N GLU A 73 10.59 -5.55 0.89
CA GLU A 73 10.03 -6.31 2.02
C GLU A 73 8.50 -6.29 2.02
N ARG A 74 7.91 -5.14 1.67
CA ARG A 74 6.46 -4.98 1.57
C ARG A 74 5.88 -5.81 0.42
N GLU A 75 6.55 -5.83 -0.72
CA GLU A 75 6.15 -6.64 -1.89
C GLU A 75 6.22 -8.14 -1.57
N GLU A 76 7.32 -8.58 -0.98
CA GLU A 76 7.50 -9.96 -0.52
C GLU A 76 6.40 -10.38 0.45
N LEU A 77 6.15 -9.56 1.47
CA LEU A 77 5.12 -9.82 2.46
C LEU A 77 3.73 -9.91 1.82
N SER A 78 3.44 -9.09 0.81
CA SER A 78 2.18 -9.14 0.08
C SER A 78 2.05 -10.44 -0.71
N ARG A 79 3.12 -10.86 -1.41
CA ARG A 79 3.18 -12.11 -2.16
C ARG A 79 2.98 -13.32 -1.26
N LEU A 80 3.74 -13.42 -0.18
CA LEU A 80 3.65 -14.51 0.79
C LEU A 80 2.27 -14.58 1.44
N ARG A 81 1.65 -13.43 1.76
CA ARG A 81 0.28 -13.40 2.29
C ARG A 81 -0.75 -13.88 1.28
N LYS A 82 -0.54 -13.64 -0.02
CA LYS A 82 -1.42 -14.15 -1.08
C LYS A 82 -1.28 -15.66 -1.21
N GLU A 83 -0.06 -16.14 -1.35
CA GLU A 83 0.25 -17.57 -1.44
C GLU A 83 -0.26 -18.33 -0.21
N ASN A 84 -0.07 -17.80 1.00
CA ASN A 84 -0.57 -18.43 2.21
C ASN A 84 -2.10 -18.56 2.24
N ARG A 85 -2.83 -17.60 1.65
CA ARG A 85 -4.29 -17.70 1.53
C ARG A 85 -4.69 -18.78 0.53
N GLU A 86 -4.00 -18.87 -0.60
CA GLU A 86 -4.23 -19.89 -1.63
C GLU A 86 -3.97 -21.29 -1.08
N LEU A 87 -2.81 -21.51 -0.45
CA LEU A 87 -2.45 -22.78 0.19
C LEU A 87 -3.44 -23.19 1.29
N ARG A 88 -3.94 -22.22 2.08
CA ARG A 88 -4.98 -22.51 3.08
C ARG A 88 -6.28 -22.96 2.43
N LEU A 89 -6.70 -22.32 1.34
CA LEU A 89 -7.89 -22.70 0.61
C LEU A 89 -7.76 -24.11 0.01
N GLU A 90 -6.64 -24.40 -0.64
CA GLU A 90 -6.35 -25.72 -1.22
C GLU A 90 -6.37 -26.81 -0.15
N ARG A 91 -5.71 -26.56 1.00
CA ARG A 91 -5.73 -27.48 2.14
C ARG A 91 -7.15 -27.77 2.60
N GLU A 92 -8.00 -26.76 2.72
CA GLU A 92 -9.39 -26.94 3.14
C GLU A 92 -10.22 -27.72 2.12
N ILE A 93 -10.03 -27.48 0.81
CA ILE A 93 -10.67 -28.28 -0.24
C ILE A 93 -10.27 -29.75 -0.13
N LEU A 94 -8.98 -30.05 0.02
CA LEU A 94 -8.48 -31.42 0.15
C LEU A 94 -9.01 -32.13 1.38
N LYS A 95 -9.08 -31.44 2.53
CA LYS A 95 -9.69 -31.99 3.73
C LYS A 95 -11.16 -32.31 3.53
N ASN A 96 -11.91 -31.40 2.91
CA ASN A 96 -13.34 -31.60 2.65
C ASN A 96 -13.55 -32.79 1.70
N ALA A 97 -12.72 -32.93 0.66
CA ALA A 97 -12.74 -34.07 -0.23
C ALA A 97 -12.43 -35.38 0.53
N ALA A 98 -11.36 -35.40 1.33
CA ALA A 98 -11.00 -36.58 2.13
C ALA A 98 -12.11 -36.98 3.12
N ALA A 99 -12.75 -36.01 3.78
CA ALA A 99 -13.87 -36.24 4.68
C ALA A 99 -15.11 -36.78 3.94
N PHE A 100 -15.39 -36.26 2.74
CA PHE A 100 -16.46 -36.77 1.87
C PHE A 100 -16.21 -38.24 1.50
N PHE A 101 -15.03 -38.57 0.96
CA PHE A 101 -14.71 -39.95 0.59
C PHE A 101 -14.71 -40.91 1.78
N ALA A 102 -14.20 -40.49 2.95
CA ALA A 102 -14.23 -41.31 4.16
C ALA A 102 -15.67 -41.62 4.65
N LYS A 103 -16.64 -40.75 4.33
CA LYS A 103 -18.05 -40.95 4.64
C LYS A 103 -18.73 -41.90 3.66
N GLU A 104 -18.42 -41.81 2.36
CA GLU A 104 -19.02 -42.65 1.32
C GLU A 104 -18.48 -44.10 1.32
N MET A 105 -17.28 -44.35 1.87
CA MET A 105 -16.70 -45.70 1.97
C MET A 105 -17.19 -46.50 3.20
N LYS A 106 -18.23 -46.04 3.89
CA LYS A 106 -18.74 -46.61 5.13
C LYS A 106 -20.19 -47.04 4.98
#